data_AF-A0A821K9Y4-F1
#
_entry.id   AF-A0A821K9Y4-F1
#
_cell.length_a   1.000
_cell.length_b   1.000
_cell.length_c   1.000
_cell.angle_alpha   90.00
_cell.angle_beta   90.00
_cell.angle_gamma   90.00
#
_symmetry.space_group_name_H-M   'P 1'
#
loop_
_entity.id
_entity.type
_entity.pdbx_description
1 polymer ?
#
loop_
_entity_poly.entity_id
_entity_poly.type
_entity_poly.pdbx_seq_one_letter_code
_entity_poly.pdbx_strand_id
1 'polypeptide(L)' 'IIGIHLVLVALLSQRAEIKYDPAHFLPSQIASLISNLGFRAELLDKVARGMDAIDVNVR' A
#
# COMPACT_ATOMS: atom_id res chain seq x y z
N ILE A 1 13.77 5.91 -2.05
CA ILE A 1 12.68 5.51 -1.13
C ILE A 1 13.23 4.31 -0.37
N ILE A 2 13.63 4.49 0.89
CA ILE A 2 14.29 3.44 1.70
C ILE A 2 13.19 2.83 2.56
N GLY A 3 12.84 1.55 2.38
CA GLY A 3 11.81 0.87 3.19
C GLY A 3 10.57 0.37 2.41
N ILE A 4 10.44 0.68 1.12
CA ILE A 4 9.47 0.02 0.23
C ILE A 4 10.24 -1.02 -0.59
N HIS A 5 9.86 -2.29 -0.46
CA HIS A 5 10.51 -3.40 -1.15
C HIS A 5 9.82 -3.73 -2.47
N LEU A 6 8.49 -3.64 -2.52
CA LEU A 6 7.70 -3.98 -3.71
C LEU A 6 6.42 -3.16 -3.74
N VAL A 7 6.03 -2.71 -4.93
CA VAL A 7 4.72 -2.10 -5.18
C VAL A 7 4.12 -2.80 -6.40
N LEU A 8 3.00 -3.47 -6.20
CA LEU A 8 2.21 -4.10 -7.25
C LEU A 8 0.91 -3.32 -7.37
N VAL A 9 0.61 -2.80 -8.56
CA VAL A 9 -0.64 -2.08 -8.83
C VAL A 9 -1.44 -2.84 -9.88
N ALA A 10 -2.57 -3.40 -9.47
CA ALA A 10 -3.57 -4.03 -10.31
C ALA A 10 -4.65 -3.01 -10.69
N LEU A 11 -4.39 -2.21 -11.74
CA LEU A 11 -5.30 -1.18 -12.23
C LEU A 11 -6.68 -1.73 -12.62
N LEU A 12 -6.73 -2.93 -13.22
CA LEU A 12 -7.99 -3.58 -13.60
C LEU A 12 -8.87 -3.92 -12.39
N SER A 13 -8.25 -4.24 -11.26
CA SER A 13 -8.94 -4.63 -10.03
C SER A 13 -9.08 -3.49 -9.03
N GLN A 14 -8.58 -2.30 -9.37
CA GLN A 14 -8.47 -1.14 -8.47
C GLN A 14 -7.74 -1.48 -7.17
N ARG A 15 -6.66 -2.28 -7.24
CA ARG A 15 -5.94 -2.71 -6.03
C ARG A 15 -4.44 -2.46 -6.17
N ALA A 16 -3.80 -2.20 -5.06
CA ALA A 16 -2.36 -2.17 -4.94
C ALA A 16 -1.93 -2.99 -3.73
N GLU A 17 -0.93 -3.85 -3.94
CA GLU A 17 -0.25 -4.59 -2.89
C GLU A 17 1.13 -3.97 -2.70
N ILE A 18 1.43 -3.52 -1.49
CA ILE A 18 2.72 -2.90 -1.17
C ILE A 18 3.42 -3.75 -0.12
N LYS A 19 4.65 -4.16 -0.43
CA LYS A 19 5.57 -4.73 0.56
C LYS A 19 6.52 -3.66 1.06
N TYR A 20 6.53 -3.49 2.37
CA TYR A 20 7.29 -2.46 3.05
C TYR A 20 7.80 -2.97 4.39
N ASP A 21 8.80 -2.31 4.91
CA ASP A 21 9.29 -2.58 6.24
C ASP A 21 8.45 -1.80 7.29
N PRO A 22 7.70 -2.48 8.16
CA PRO A 22 6.89 -1.83 9.19
C PRO A 22 7.75 -1.09 10.24
N ALA A 23 9.06 -1.32 10.29
CA ALA A 23 9.97 -0.53 11.13
C ALA A 23 10.19 0.89 10.61
N HIS A 24 9.95 1.11 9.31
CA HIS A 24 10.21 2.38 8.64
C HIS A 24 8.94 3.12 8.19
N PHE A 25 7.88 2.39 7.85
CA PHE A 25 6.62 2.97 7.38
C PHE A 25 5.42 2.37 8.08
N LEU A 26 4.40 3.20 8.31
CA LEU A 26 3.07 2.75 8.70
C LEU A 26 2.17 2.55 7.48
N PRO A 27 1.22 1.61 7.52
CA PRO A 27 0.25 1.41 6.44
C PRO A 27 -0.46 2.70 6.03
N SER A 28 -0.81 3.53 7.01
CA SER A 28 -1.49 4.82 6.81
C SER A 28 -0.64 5.84 6.05
N GLN A 29 0.67 5.82 6.25
CA GLN A 29 1.59 6.69 5.50
C GLN A 29 1.63 6.29 4.03
N ILE A 30 1.62 4.99 3.73
CA ILE A 30 1.63 4.49 2.35
C ILE A 30 0.32 4.87 1.64
N ALA A 31 -0.83 4.73 2.29
CA ALA A 31 -2.11 5.18 1.73
C ALA A 31 -2.12 6.70 1.46
N SER A 32 -1.52 7.50 2.35
CA SER A 32 -1.39 8.95 2.16
C SER A 32 -0.46 9.31 1.00
N LEU A 33 0.64 8.58 0.81
CA LEU A 33 1.53 8.74 -0.34
C LEU A 33 0.80 8.48 -1.66
N ILE A 34 0.01 7.41 -1.75
CA ILE A 34 -0.77 7.11 -2.94
C ILE A 34 -1.84 8.19 -3.19
N SER A 35 -2.47 8.70 -2.13
CA SER A 35 -3.39 9.85 -2.18
C SER A 35 -2.72 11.12 -2.70
N ASN A 36 -1.48 11.40 -2.30
CA ASN A 36 -0.71 12.55 -2.78
C ASN A 36 -0.30 12.43 -4.26
N LEU A 37 -0.25 11.22 -4.81
CA LEU A 37 -0.02 10.99 -6.23
C LEU A 37 -1.28 11.25 -7.09
N GLY A 38 -2.41 11.57 -6.46
CA GLY A 38 -3.69 11.82 -7.13
C GLY A 38 -4.59 10.60 -7.26
N PHE A 39 -4.24 9.47 -6.62
CA PHE A 39 -5.06 8.27 -6.60
C PHE A 39 -5.69 8.08 -5.23
N ARG A 40 -7.00 7.84 -5.14
CA ARG A 40 -7.64 7.61 -3.84
C ARG A 40 -7.23 6.23 -3.33
N ALA A 41 -6.44 6.20 -2.26
CA ALA A 41 -6.00 4.98 -1.60
C ALA A 41 -6.74 4.72 -0.29
N GLU A 42 -7.30 3.54 -0.14
CA GLU A 42 -7.99 3.10 1.08
C GLU A 42 -7.42 1.75 1.54
N LEU A 43 -6.94 1.68 2.79
CA LEU A 43 -6.43 0.45 3.37
C LEU A 43 -7.54 -0.60 3.42
N LEU A 44 -7.27 -1.78 2.87
CA LEU A 44 -8.17 -2.89 3.00
C LEU A 44 -7.82 -3.61 4.30
N ASP A 45 -8.81 -3.77 5.19
CA ASP A 45 -8.68 -4.42 6.52
C ASP A 45 -8.28 -5.90 6.45
N LYS A 46 -8.14 -6.44 5.24
CA LYS A 46 -7.50 -7.73 5.03
C LYS A 46 -6.00 -7.54 5.24
N VAL A 47 -5.57 -7.82 6.47
CA VAL A 47 -4.17 -8.07 6.80
C VAL A 47 -3.65 -9.08 5.77
N ALA A 48 -2.91 -8.59 4.77
CA ALA A 48 -2.26 -9.43 3.80
C ALA A 48 -1.33 -10.37 4.58
N ARG A 49 -1.18 -11.61 4.11
CA ARG A 49 -0.41 -12.67 4.78
C ARG A 49 1.05 -12.25 4.99
N GLY A 50 1.36 -11.52 6.05
CA GLY A 50 2.70 -11.04 6.37
C GLY A 50 2.68 -9.66 7.03
N MET A 51 3.45 -9.47 8.11
CA MET A 51 3.59 -8.18 8.80
C MET A 51 4.21 -7.08 7.92
N ASP A 52 4.68 -7.44 6.73
CA ASP A 52 5.43 -6.62 5.77
C ASP A 52 4.65 -6.32 4.48
N ALA A 53 3.37 -6.68 4.38
CA ALA A 53 2.55 -6.46 3.18
C ALA A 53 1.20 -5.81 3.53
N ILE A 54 0.76 -4.84 2.73
CA ILE A 54 -0.57 -4.23 2.82
C ILE A 54 -1.29 -4.28 1.47
N ASP A 55 -2.59 -4.53 1.53
CA ASP A 55 -3.51 -4.37 0.41
C ASP A 55 -4.23 -3.03 0.52
N VAL A 56 -4.22 -2.27 -0.58
CA VAL A 56 -4.80 -0.94 -0.67
C VAL A 56 -5.71 -0.91 -1.89
N ASN A 57 -6.92 -0.39 -1.73
CA ASN A 57 -7.81 -0.10 -2.84
C ASN A 57 -7.38 1.22 -3.48
N VAL A 58 -7.19 1.25 -4.80
CA VAL A 58 -6.73 2.43 -5.55
C VAL A 58 -7.83 2.82 -6.54
N ARG A 59 -8.45 3.97 -6.33
CA ARG A 59 -9.55 4.52 -7.13
C ARG A 59 -9.21 5.85 -7.78
#